data_AF-A0A3P7N463-F1
#
_entry.id   AF-A0A3P7N463-F1
#
_cell.length_a   1.000
_cell.length_b   1.000
_cell.length_c   1.000
_cell.angle_alpha   90.00
_cell.angle_beta   90.00
_cell.angle_gamma   90.00
#
_symmetry.space_group_name_H-M   'P 1'
#
loop_
_entity.id
_entity.type
_entity.pdbx_description
1 polymer ?
#
loop_
_entity_poly.entity_id
_entity_poly.type
_entity_poly.pdbx_seq_one_letter_code
_entity_poly.pdbx_strand_id
1 'polypeptide(L)'
;MRARIGVNVGLTSINITLRYEDRVVTDPYSRIDMSQLYYNEKFDISGVPVSSMVEELRSAYQRGLPYPILSVLEYFSLNQDAFDWGRHYRTAGHYTHAALR
;
A
#
# COMPACT_ATOMS: atom_id res chain seq x y z
N MET A 1 -5.96 -18.40 7.39
CA MET A 1 -5.06 -17.33 7.88
C MET A 1 -5.83 -16.02 7.75
N ARG A 2 -5.91 -15.26 8.83
CA ARG A 2 -6.60 -13.97 8.86
C ARG A 2 -5.53 -12.89 8.96
N ALA A 3 -5.67 -11.82 8.19
CA ALA A 3 -4.75 -10.70 8.23
C ALA A 3 -5.56 -9.42 8.13
N ARG A 4 -5.12 -8.40 8.86
CA ARG A 4 -5.70 -7.08 8.83
C ARG A 4 -4.80 -6.18 7.99
N ILE A 5 -5.38 -5.68 6.91
CA ILE A 5 -4.77 -4.65 6.07
C ILE A 5 -5.28 -3.27 6.50
N GLY A 6 -4.39 -2.31 6.59
CA GLY A 6 -4.71 -0.92 6.88
C GLY A 6 -4.03 0.00 5.86
N VAL A 7 -4.79 0.93 5.29
CA VAL A 7 -4.29 1.89 4.31
C VAL A 7 -4.46 3.30 4.88
N ASN A 8 -3.37 4.04 4.98
CA ASN A 8 -3.35 5.43 5.42
C ASN A 8 -2.85 6.32 4.28
N VAL A 9 -3.73 7.15 3.74
CA VAL A 9 -3.44 8.04 2.61
C VAL A 9 -3.16 9.45 3.12
N GLY A 10 -1.91 9.90 2.99
CA GLY A 10 -1.51 11.27 3.28
C GLY A 10 -1.59 12.17 2.03
N LEU A 11 -1.09 13.40 2.15
CA LEU A 11 -1.10 14.37 1.05
C LEU A 11 -0.13 14.02 -0.08
N THR A 12 1.00 13.41 0.26
CA THR A 12 2.09 13.09 -0.69
C THR A 12 2.52 11.64 -0.65
N SER A 13 2.07 10.85 0.33
CA SER A 13 2.48 9.46 0.47
C SER A 13 1.34 8.59 0.98
N ILE A 14 1.43 7.29 0.71
CA ILE A 14 0.51 6.27 1.21
C ILE A 14 1.29 5.30 2.07
N ASN A 15 0.76 4.96 3.24
CA ASN A 15 1.29 3.90 4.09
C ASN A 15 0.34 2.71 4.07
N ILE A 16 0.87 1.54 3.75
CA ILE A 16 0.11 0.28 3.72
C ILE A 16 0.68 -0.62 4.80
N THR A 17 -0.19 -1.01 5.72
CA THR A 17 0.12 -1.89 6.83
C THR A 17 -0.53 -3.24 6.62
N LEU A 18 0.21 -4.31 6.91
CA LEU A 18 -0.31 -5.67 6.91
C LEU A 18 0.11 -6.37 8.19
N ARG A 19 -0.87 -6.74 9.00
CA ARG A 19 -0.68 -7.49 10.24
C ARG A 19 -1.37 -8.84 10.13
N TYR A 20 -0.64 -9.92 10.33
CA TYR A 20 -1.25 -11.24 10.43
C TYR A 20 -1.89 -11.38 11.81
N GLU A 21 -3.16 -11.76 11.82
CA GLU A 21 -3.86 -12.15 13.04
C GLU A 21 -3.61 -13.65 13.26
N ASP A 22 -3.53 -14.04 14.53
CA ASP A 22 -3.16 -15.40 14.90
C ASP A 22 -4.09 -16.44 14.25
N ARG A 23 -3.54 -17.62 13.93
CA ARG A 23 -4.32 -18.71 13.37
C ARG A 23 -5.30 -19.19 14.44
N VAL A 24 -6.59 -19.28 14.09
CA VAL A 24 -7.62 -19.96 14.88
C VAL A 24 -7.30 -21.46 15.10
N VAL A 25 -6.31 -22.01 14.39
CA VAL A 25 -5.84 -23.39 14.53
C VAL A 25 -4.32 -23.41 14.62
N THR A 26 -3.80 -23.72 15.80
CA THR A 26 -2.38 -23.98 16.05
C THR A 26 -1.98 -25.24 15.28
N ASP A 27 -1.26 -25.06 14.17
CA ASP A 27 -0.67 -26.16 13.41
C ASP A 27 0.68 -26.49 14.04
N PRO A 28 0.86 -27.66 14.68
CA PRO A 28 2.08 -27.99 15.43
C PRO A 28 3.34 -28.09 14.55
N TYR A 29 3.20 -28.06 13.22
CA TYR A 29 4.30 -28.12 12.27
C TYR A 29 4.70 -26.75 11.69
N SER A 30 3.99 -25.66 12.01
CA SER A 30 4.38 -24.34 11.52
C SER A 30 5.56 -23.79 12.33
N ARG A 31 6.76 -23.83 11.73
CA ARG A 31 8.02 -23.36 12.35
C ARG A 31 8.15 -21.83 12.45
N ILE A 32 7.23 -21.08 11.85
CA ILE A 32 7.29 -19.62 11.74
C ILE A 32 6.08 -19.03 12.47
N ASP A 33 6.35 -18.29 13.54
CA ASP A 33 5.38 -17.46 14.23
C ASP A 33 5.05 -16.23 13.37
N MET A 34 3.99 -16.35 12.57
CA MET A 34 3.51 -15.28 11.70
C MET A 34 2.88 -14.11 12.47
N SER A 35 2.58 -14.27 13.77
CA SER A 35 1.96 -13.19 14.58
C SER A 35 2.89 -11.98 14.77
N GLN A 36 4.20 -12.20 14.62
CA GLN A 36 5.24 -11.18 14.70
C GLN A 36 5.51 -10.51 13.35
N LEU A 37 4.93 -11.04 12.25
CA LEU A 37 5.13 -10.49 10.93
C LEU A 37 4.25 -9.26 10.73
N TYR A 38 4.89 -8.09 10.69
CA TYR A 38 4.25 -6.79 10.50
C TYR A 38 4.92 -6.04 9.36
N TYR A 39 4.14 -5.69 8.35
CA TYR A 39 4.58 -4.82 7.26
C TYR A 39 4.04 -3.41 7.46
N ASN A 40 4.87 -2.41 7.18
CA ASN A 40 4.50 -1.00 7.15
C ASN A 40 5.27 -0.33 6.01
N GLU A 41 4.72 -0.44 4.80
CA GLU A 41 5.33 0.04 3.58
C GLU A 41 4.83 1.45 3.27
N LYS A 42 5.76 2.35 2.99
CA LYS A 42 5.46 3.73 2.57
C LYS A 42 5.78 3.88 1.10
N PHE A 43 4.81 4.39 0.35
CA PHE A 43 4.93 4.67 -1.08
C PHE A 43 4.76 6.17 -1.34
N ASP A 44 5.62 6.73 -2.18
CA ASP A 44 5.48 8.11 -2.63
C ASP A 44 4.40 8.20 -3.72
N ILE A 45 3.51 9.17 -3.56
CA ILE A 45 2.46 9.47 -4.53
C ILE A 45 2.55 10.91 -5.04
N SER A 46 3.51 11.69 -4.56
CA SER A 46 3.73 13.04 -5.08
C SER A 46 3.99 12.92 -6.59
N GLY A 47 3.10 13.51 -7.39
CA GLY A 47 2.97 13.26 -8.83
C GLY A 47 4.09 13.80 -9.70
N VAL A 48 5.32 13.92 -9.16
CA VAL A 48 6.48 14.46 -9.85
C VAL A 48 7.63 13.45 -9.73
N PRO A 49 7.83 12.59 -10.75
CA PRO A 49 7.05 12.41 -11.98
C PRO A 49 5.83 11.48 -11.80
N VAL A 50 4.83 11.55 -12.69
CA VAL A 50 3.67 10.63 -12.77
C VAL A 50 4.09 9.15 -12.88
N SER A 51 5.32 8.88 -13.33
CA SER A 51 5.90 7.54 -13.38
C SER A 51 6.21 6.96 -11.99
N SER A 52 6.18 7.76 -10.92
CA SER A 52 6.54 7.34 -9.56
C SER A 52 5.72 6.15 -9.08
N MET A 53 4.39 6.14 -9.27
CA MET A 53 3.57 5.03 -8.81
C MET A 53 3.78 3.72 -9.57
N VAL A 54 4.00 3.80 -10.88
CA VAL A 54 4.26 2.60 -11.70
C VAL A 54 5.64 2.03 -11.35
N GLU A 55 6.62 2.90 -11.10
CA GLU A 55 7.95 2.52 -10.66
C GLU A 55 7.94 1.92 -9.25
N GLU A 56 7.18 2.50 -8.32
CA GLU A 56 6.96 1.99 -6.96
C GLU A 56 6.28 0.62 -6.99
N LEU A 57 5.27 0.44 -7.84
CA LEU A 57 4.62 -0.85 -8.03
C LEU A 57 5.59 -1.89 -8.61
N ARG A 58 6.40 -1.52 -9.60
CA ARG A 58 7.44 -2.40 -10.17
C ARG A 58 8.48 -2.79 -9.11
N SER A 59 8.92 -1.84 -8.30
CA SER A 59 9.83 -2.07 -7.17
C SER A 59 9.21 -3.01 -6.13
N ALA A 60 7.93 -2.81 -5.79
CA ALA A 60 7.19 -3.67 -4.87
C ALA A 60 7.10 -5.12 -5.36
N TYR A 61 6.87 -5.33 -6.66
CA TYR A 61 6.92 -6.68 -7.25
C TYR A 61 8.31 -7.30 -7.17
N GLN A 62 9.36 -6.54 -7.47
CA GLN A 62 10.75 -7.03 -7.41
C GLN A 62 11.17 -7.40 -5.98
N ARG A 63 10.67 -6.67 -4.98
CA ARG A 63 10.89 -6.98 -3.56
C ARG A 63 10.08 -8.18 -3.05
N GLY A 64 9.10 -8.66 -3.81
CA GLY A 64 8.25 -9.77 -3.41
C GLY A 64 7.34 -9.45 -2.23
N LEU A 65 6.77 -8.22 -2.20
CA LEU A 65 5.83 -7.86 -1.14
C LEU A 65 4.58 -8.76 -1.15
N PRO A 66 3.94 -8.98 0.01
CA PRO A 66 2.71 -9.78 0.09
C PRO A 66 1.62 -9.26 -0.84
N TYR A 67 0.89 -10.18 -1.48
CA TYR A 67 -0.19 -9.86 -2.41
C TYR A 67 -1.20 -8.82 -1.90
N PRO A 68 -1.66 -8.82 -0.62
CA PRO A 68 -2.56 -7.79 -0.13
C PRO A 68 -2.01 -6.36 -0.21
N ILE A 69 -0.70 -6.18 -0.07
CA ILE A 69 -0.06 -4.86 -0.23
C ILE A 69 -0.01 -4.47 -1.70
N LEU A 70 0.39 -5.42 -2.55
CA LEU A 70 0.47 -5.23 -4.00
C LEU A 70 -0.89 -4.87 -4.60
N SER A 71 -1.96 -5.55 -4.19
CA SER A 71 -3.30 -5.29 -4.73
C SER A 71 -3.78 -3.87 -4.42
N VAL A 72 -3.53 -3.36 -3.20
CA VAL A 72 -3.83 -1.96 -2.87
C VAL A 72 -3.01 -1.02 -3.76
N LEU A 73 -1.71 -1.28 -3.91
CA LEU A 73 -0.84 -0.44 -4.73
C LEU A 73 -1.25 -0.45 -6.23
N GLU A 74 -1.71 -1.59 -6.74
CA GLU A 74 -2.28 -1.73 -8.08
C GLU A 74 -3.50 -0.82 -8.27
N TYR A 75 -4.47 -0.81 -7.34
CA TYR A 75 -5.63 0.09 -7.41
C TYR A 75 -5.25 1.56 -7.46
N PHE A 76 -4.18 1.95 -6.76
CA PHE A 76 -3.69 3.32 -6.79
C PHE A 76 -2.89 3.63 -8.06
N SER A 77 -2.25 2.64 -8.68
CA SER A 77 -1.48 2.80 -9.92
C SER A 77 -2.36 2.84 -11.18
N LEU A 78 -3.48 2.12 -11.16
CA LEU A 78 -4.45 2.11 -12.27
C LEU A 78 -5.09 3.50 -12.45
N ASN A 79 -5.12 3.98 -13.70
CA ASN A 79 -5.95 5.11 -14.11
C ASN A 79 -7.08 4.56 -15.00
N GLN A 80 -8.08 3.93 -14.38
CA GLN A 80 -9.27 3.44 -15.07
C GLN A 80 -10.48 4.23 -14.55
N ASP A 81 -11.32 4.74 -15.46
CA ASP A 81 -12.36 5.75 -15.21
C ASP A 81 -13.15 5.61 -13.88
N ALA A 82 -13.58 4.41 -13.51
CA ALA A 82 -14.38 4.17 -12.29
C ALA A 82 -13.54 3.97 -11.00
N PHE A 83 -12.23 3.78 -11.11
CA PHE A 83 -11.30 3.46 -10.03
C PHE A 83 -10.04 4.34 -10.06
N ASP A 84 -10.19 5.62 -10.41
CA ASP A 84 -9.11 6.61 -10.49
C ASP A 84 -8.61 7.13 -9.13
N TRP A 85 -8.53 6.26 -8.12
CA TRP A 85 -8.19 6.68 -6.74
C TRP A 85 -6.83 7.36 -6.67
N GLY A 86 -5.82 6.80 -7.35
CA GLY A 86 -4.49 7.39 -7.42
C GLY A 86 -4.52 8.83 -7.92
N ARG A 87 -5.21 9.09 -9.04
CA ARG A 87 -5.32 10.44 -9.60
C ARG A 87 -6.00 11.41 -8.65
N HIS A 88 -7.15 11.03 -8.07
CA HIS A 88 -7.91 11.90 -7.18
C HIS A 88 -7.12 12.25 -5.90
N TYR A 89 -6.49 11.26 -5.26
CA TYR A 89 -5.70 11.51 -4.06
C TYR A 89 -4.45 12.35 -4.34
N ARG A 90 -3.79 12.15 -5.49
CA ARG A 90 -2.66 12.99 -5.90
C ARG A 90 -3.06 14.44 -6.13
N THR A 91 -4.18 14.67 -6.83
CA THR A 91 -4.68 16.02 -7.10
C THR A 91 -5.12 16.72 -5.81
N ALA A 92 -5.92 16.06 -4.97
CA ALA A 92 -6.35 16.60 -3.69
C ALA A 92 -5.17 16.87 -2.75
N GLY A 93 -4.22 15.92 -2.69
CA GLY A 93 -3.00 16.03 -1.90
C GLY A 93 -2.11 17.19 -2.34
N HIS A 94 -1.91 17.37 -3.65
CA HIS A 94 -1.11 18.46 -4.22
C HIS A 94 -1.69 19.83 -3.86
N TYR A 95 -2.98 20.05 -4.10
CA TYR A 95 -3.62 21.35 -3.81
C TYR A 95 -3.72 21.63 -2.31
N THR A 96 -4.01 20.61 -1.49
CA THR A 96 -4.04 20.76 -0.03
C THR A 96 -2.64 21.06 0.52
N HIS A 97 -1.61 20.39 0.01
CA HIS A 97 -0.22 20.67 0.38
C HIS A 97 0.19 22.09 -0.01
N ALA A 98 -0.23 22.57 -1.18
CA ALA A 98 0.02 23.95 -1.61
C ALA A 98 -0.75 24.98 -0.76
N ALA A 99 -1.96 24.67 -0.30
CA ALA A 99 -2.76 25.57 0.54
C ALA A 99 -2.28 25.65 1.99
N LEU A 100 -1.64 24.58 2.50
CA LEU A 100 -1.07 24.52 3.84
C LEU A 100 0.34 25.11 3.94
N ARG A 101 0.92 25.50 2.81
CA ARG A 101 2.28 26.04 2.69
C ARG A 101 2.25 27.54 2.50
#